data_AF-A0A960UZ62-F1
#
_entry.id   AF-A0A960UZ62-F1
#
_cell.length_a   1.000
_cell.length_b   1.000
_cell.length_c   1.000
_cell.angle_alpha   90.00
_cell.angle_beta   90.00
_cell.angle_gamma   90.00
#
_symmetry.space_group_name_H-M   'P 1'
#
loop_
_entity.id
_entity.type
_entity.pdbx_description
1 polymer ?
#
loop_
_entity_poly.entity_id
_entity_poly.type
_entity_poly.pdbx_seq_one_letter_code
_entity_poly.pdbx_strand_id
1 'polypeptide(L)'
;AVAAGVKNILLLSPANDQGKLSDVVLYCAKMAGANAVLKIGGAHGVAAAATGLFAPPAELIVGPGNRYVTAAKTLLSASGKIRIDQPAGPSEVIVIADESANPAFVAADLLSQAEHGEDSPAILLTTSRKLAEETSLEIERGLEERPARRDMKETSIRRHSYAIVFDDLEEAFLFSNEYAPEHLEICTMDPGADLEKITAAGSVFLGHFAPVALGDYYSGTNHVLPTGGT
;
A
#
# COMPACT_ATOMS: atom_id res chain seq x y z
N ALA A 1 5.28 -12.67 -12.86
CA ALA A 1 5.94 -12.73 -14.18
C ALA A 1 6.63 -14.08 -14.45
N VAL A 2 7.62 -14.49 -13.65
CA VAL A 2 8.35 -15.76 -13.85
C VAL A 2 7.43 -17.00 -13.81
N ALA A 3 6.55 -17.09 -12.81
CA ALA A 3 5.58 -18.20 -12.73
C ALA A 3 4.68 -18.30 -13.98
N ALA A 4 4.44 -17.18 -14.67
CA ALA A 4 3.66 -17.12 -15.90
C ALA A 4 4.50 -17.40 -17.17
N GLY A 5 5.81 -17.68 -17.05
CA GLY A 5 6.69 -17.98 -18.17
C GLY A 5 7.07 -16.80 -19.06
N VAL A 6 6.97 -15.56 -18.54
CA VAL A 6 7.36 -14.35 -19.28
C VAL A 6 8.86 -14.39 -19.59
N LYS A 7 9.22 -14.31 -20.88
CA LYS A 7 10.60 -14.48 -21.34
C LYS A 7 11.49 -13.25 -21.15
N ASN A 8 10.89 -12.06 -21.24
CA ASN A 8 11.57 -10.77 -21.17
C ASN A 8 10.97 -9.93 -20.05
N ILE A 9 11.70 -9.82 -18.95
CA ILE A 9 11.34 -9.08 -17.74
C ILE A 9 12.35 -7.94 -17.59
N LEU A 10 11.85 -6.72 -17.73
CA LEU A 10 12.62 -5.49 -17.59
C LEU A 10 12.27 -4.81 -16.27
N LEU A 11 13.26 -4.59 -15.41
CA LEU A 11 13.10 -3.76 -14.23
C LEU A 11 13.45 -2.31 -14.54
N LEU A 12 12.56 -1.38 -14.20
CA LEU A 12 12.86 0.05 -14.17
C LEU A 12 13.06 0.48 -12.71
N SER A 13 14.18 1.11 -12.41
CA SER A 13 14.41 1.68 -11.08
C SER A 13 15.19 2.98 -11.19
N PRO A 14 14.77 4.06 -10.50
CA PRO A 14 15.59 5.27 -10.42
C PRO A 14 16.89 4.97 -9.68
N ALA A 15 17.99 5.56 -10.15
CA ALA A 15 19.26 5.53 -9.44
C ALA A 15 19.35 6.70 -8.46
N ASN A 16 20.20 6.55 -7.44
CA ASN A 16 20.55 7.66 -6.56
C ASN A 16 21.40 8.72 -7.29
N ASP A 17 21.74 9.81 -6.60
CA ASP A 17 22.51 10.93 -7.15
C ASP A 17 23.92 10.53 -7.67
N GLN A 18 24.42 9.35 -7.27
CA GLN A 18 25.68 8.78 -7.75
C GLN A 18 25.49 7.81 -8.94
N GLY A 19 24.27 7.69 -9.49
CA GLY A 19 23.95 6.78 -10.58
C GLY A 19 23.94 5.30 -10.19
N LYS A 20 23.85 4.98 -8.88
CA LYS A 20 23.81 3.62 -8.36
C LYS A 20 22.39 3.19 -8.01
N LEU A 21 22.10 1.92 -8.27
CA LEU A 21 20.92 1.23 -7.76
C LEU A 21 21.26 0.57 -6.43
N SER A 22 20.25 0.32 -5.62
CA SER A 22 20.40 -0.47 -4.39
C SER A 22 20.84 -1.90 -4.71
N ASP A 23 21.86 -2.40 -4.01
CA ASP A 23 22.33 -3.78 -4.16
C ASP A 23 21.23 -4.79 -3.80
N VAL A 24 20.36 -4.44 -2.84
CA VAL A 24 19.20 -5.25 -2.47
C VAL A 24 18.22 -5.36 -3.63
N VAL A 25 17.91 -4.25 -4.30
CA VAL A 25 17.02 -4.24 -5.47
C VAL A 25 17.60 -5.08 -6.59
N LEU A 26 18.90 -4.94 -6.88
CA LEU A 26 19.58 -5.73 -7.91
C LEU A 26 19.60 -7.23 -7.59
N TYR A 27 19.84 -7.58 -6.31
CA TYR A 27 19.81 -8.97 -5.86
C TYR A 27 18.41 -9.56 -6.01
N CYS A 28 17.37 -8.86 -5.53
CA CYS A 28 15.98 -9.28 -5.68
C CYS A 28 15.58 -9.42 -7.15
N ALA A 29 15.97 -8.48 -8.01
CA ALA A 29 15.71 -8.54 -9.45
C ALA A 29 16.32 -9.80 -10.09
N LYS A 30 17.57 -10.11 -9.75
CA LYS A 30 18.26 -11.32 -10.23
C LYS A 30 17.58 -12.59 -9.73
N MET A 31 17.26 -12.65 -8.44
CA MET A 31 16.58 -13.80 -7.82
C MET A 31 15.18 -14.02 -8.41
N ALA A 32 14.45 -12.93 -8.67
CA ALA A 32 13.13 -12.95 -9.28
C ALA A 32 13.16 -13.17 -10.80
N GLY A 33 14.32 -13.35 -11.43
CA GLY A 33 14.46 -13.71 -12.85
C GLY A 33 14.34 -12.55 -13.84
N ALA A 34 14.62 -11.30 -13.44
CA ALA A 34 14.69 -10.17 -14.37
C ALA A 34 15.84 -10.34 -15.38
N ASN A 35 15.57 -10.05 -16.65
CA ASN A 35 16.56 -10.17 -17.74
C ASN A 35 17.44 -8.93 -17.86
N ALA A 36 16.86 -7.76 -17.62
CA ALA A 36 17.53 -6.48 -17.79
C ALA A 36 17.01 -5.45 -16.77
N VAL A 37 17.86 -4.46 -16.50
CA VAL A 37 17.55 -3.36 -15.59
C VAL A 37 17.86 -2.05 -16.31
N LEU A 38 16.90 -1.12 -16.34
CA LEU A 38 17.12 0.26 -16.75
C LEU A 38 17.14 1.16 -15.52
N LYS A 39 18.20 1.96 -15.40
CA LYS A 39 18.38 2.96 -14.34
C LYS A 39 17.56 4.22 -14.64
N ILE A 40 16.25 4.07 -14.68
CA ILE A 40 15.28 5.10 -15.06
C ILE A 40 14.02 4.94 -14.19
N GLY A 41 13.38 6.05 -13.83
CA GLY A 41 12.17 6.04 -13.02
C GLY A 41 11.14 7.05 -13.52
N GLY A 42 10.08 7.28 -12.74
CA GLY A 42 9.08 8.31 -13.04
C GLY A 42 8.35 8.13 -14.38
N ALA A 43 7.69 9.19 -14.83
CA ALA A 43 6.94 9.19 -16.09
C ALA A 43 7.80 8.88 -17.32
N HIS A 44 9.07 9.31 -17.32
CA HIS A 44 9.99 9.08 -18.42
C HIS A 44 10.43 7.61 -18.50
N GLY A 45 10.54 6.91 -17.37
CA GLY A 45 10.73 5.45 -17.34
C GLY A 45 9.56 4.70 -17.97
N VAL A 46 8.32 5.07 -17.60
CA VAL A 46 7.10 4.50 -18.21
C VAL A 46 7.10 4.73 -19.72
N ALA A 47 7.40 5.96 -20.17
CA ALA A 47 7.49 6.28 -21.58
C ALA A 47 8.59 5.48 -22.31
N ALA A 48 9.76 5.29 -21.67
CA ALA A 48 10.85 4.51 -22.24
C ALA A 48 10.46 3.04 -22.43
N ALA A 49 9.74 2.44 -21.48
CA ALA A 49 9.21 1.08 -21.61
C ALA A 49 8.13 0.97 -22.70
N ALA A 50 7.22 1.94 -22.81
CA ALA A 50 6.16 1.92 -23.82
C ALA A 50 6.69 2.13 -25.25
N THR A 51 7.72 2.95 -25.42
CA THR A 51 8.26 3.32 -26.74
C THR A 51 9.44 2.46 -27.19
N GLY A 52 10.08 1.76 -26.26
CA GLY A 52 11.26 0.96 -26.54
C GLY A 52 12.55 1.79 -26.73
N LEU A 53 12.68 2.92 -26.02
CA LEU A 53 13.78 3.87 -26.22
C LEU A 53 15.17 3.32 -25.85
N PHE A 54 15.24 2.33 -24.94
CA PHE A 54 16.50 1.72 -24.48
C PHE A 54 16.46 0.19 -24.38
N ALA A 55 15.30 -0.40 -24.65
CA ALA A 55 15.03 -1.84 -24.63
C ALA A 55 13.85 -2.10 -25.57
N PRO A 56 13.55 -3.35 -25.99
CA PRO A 56 12.33 -3.64 -26.74
C PRO A 56 11.09 -3.09 -26.00
N PRO A 57 10.08 -2.57 -26.73
CA PRO A 57 8.89 -2.03 -26.10
C PRO A 57 8.18 -3.11 -25.28
N ALA A 58 7.77 -2.75 -24.07
CA ALA A 58 7.05 -3.65 -23.18
C ALA A 58 5.57 -3.75 -23.59
N GLU A 59 5.01 -4.96 -23.48
CA GLU A 59 3.58 -5.20 -23.76
C GLU A 59 2.68 -4.89 -22.56
N LEU A 60 3.26 -4.87 -21.36
CA LEU A 60 2.60 -4.62 -20.07
C LEU A 60 3.63 -3.99 -19.13
N ILE A 61 3.23 -2.94 -18.44
CA ILE A 61 3.98 -2.39 -17.30
C ILE A 61 3.19 -2.61 -16.01
N VAL A 62 3.87 -3.10 -14.98
CA VAL A 62 3.29 -3.35 -13.66
C VAL A 62 4.11 -2.63 -12.59
N GLY A 63 3.47 -2.41 -11.45
CA GLY A 63 4.11 -1.89 -10.26
C GLY A 63 3.61 -0.51 -9.85
N PRO A 64 3.72 -0.19 -8.56
CA PRO A 64 3.29 1.08 -8.00
C PRO A 64 4.27 2.20 -8.35
N GLY A 65 3.86 3.43 -8.08
CA GLY A 65 4.71 4.60 -8.18
C GLY A 65 3.97 5.84 -7.74
N ASN A 66 4.70 6.95 -7.65
CA ASN A 66 4.06 8.23 -7.32
C ASN A 66 3.04 8.65 -8.39
N ARG A 67 2.28 9.72 -8.09
CA ARG A 67 1.28 10.30 -8.98
C ARG A 67 1.74 10.51 -10.44
N TYR A 68 3.02 10.77 -10.68
CA TYR A 68 3.56 10.99 -12.03
C TYR A 68 3.72 9.67 -12.81
N VAL A 69 4.15 8.61 -12.13
CA VAL A 69 4.21 7.26 -12.72
C VAL A 69 2.80 6.80 -13.08
N THR A 70 1.85 6.96 -12.15
CA THR A 70 0.45 6.58 -12.37
C THR A 70 -0.17 7.38 -13.51
N ALA A 71 -0.01 8.71 -13.53
CA ALA A 71 -0.50 9.52 -14.63
C ALA A 71 0.08 9.08 -15.98
N ALA A 72 1.37 8.77 -16.05
CA ALA A 72 1.99 8.28 -17.28
C ALA A 72 1.46 6.91 -17.71
N LYS A 73 1.32 5.95 -16.78
CA LYS A 73 0.71 4.63 -17.02
C LYS A 73 -0.70 4.79 -17.59
N THR A 74 -1.54 5.59 -16.94
CA THR A 74 -2.93 5.81 -17.34
C THR A 74 -3.02 6.47 -18.72
N LEU A 75 -2.26 7.53 -19.00
CA LEU A 75 -2.28 8.22 -20.29
C LEU A 75 -1.80 7.33 -21.45
N LEU A 76 -0.72 6.57 -21.24
CA LEU A 76 -0.17 5.68 -22.26
C LEU A 76 -1.07 4.46 -22.49
N SER A 77 -1.72 3.95 -21.45
CA SER A 77 -2.73 2.89 -21.57
C SER A 77 -3.96 3.36 -22.33
N ALA A 78 -4.51 4.53 -21.98
CA ALA A 78 -5.68 5.11 -22.66
C ALA A 78 -5.43 5.40 -24.15
N SER A 79 -4.18 5.68 -24.54
CA SER A 79 -3.78 5.87 -25.94
C SER A 79 -3.38 4.57 -26.66
N GLY A 80 -3.54 3.42 -26.02
CA GLY A 80 -3.24 2.10 -26.59
C GLY A 80 -1.74 1.82 -26.80
N LYS A 81 -0.86 2.55 -26.12
CA LYS A 81 0.60 2.43 -26.29
C LYS A 81 1.20 1.30 -25.46
N ILE A 82 0.64 1.02 -24.28
CA ILE A 82 1.11 -0.04 -23.39
C ILE A 82 -0.05 -0.50 -22.50
N ARG A 83 -0.13 -1.78 -22.14
CA ARG A 83 -1.06 -2.22 -21.10
C ARG A 83 -0.50 -1.91 -19.72
N ILE A 84 -1.37 -1.69 -18.75
CA ILE A 84 -0.99 -1.52 -17.34
C ILE A 84 -1.73 -2.55 -16.50
N ASP A 85 -1.23 -2.82 -15.30
CA ASP A 85 -1.97 -3.51 -14.24
C ASP A 85 -3.18 -2.66 -13.80
N GLN A 86 -2.93 -1.64 -12.98
CA GLN A 86 -3.95 -0.76 -12.42
C GLN A 86 -3.37 0.64 -12.15
N PRO A 87 -4.21 1.69 -12.12
CA PRO A 87 -3.83 2.97 -11.52
C PRO A 87 -3.53 2.77 -10.03
N ALA A 88 -2.41 3.32 -9.56
CA ALA A 88 -2.07 3.34 -8.13
C ALA A 88 -2.04 4.80 -7.64
N GLY A 89 -2.88 5.12 -6.66
CA GLY A 89 -2.85 6.31 -5.84
C GLY A 89 -1.90 6.16 -4.64
N PRO A 90 -1.97 7.06 -3.66
CA PRO A 90 -1.29 6.89 -2.38
C PRO A 90 -1.75 5.59 -1.72
N SER A 91 -0.82 4.88 -1.08
CA SER A 91 -1.17 3.68 -0.35
C SER A 91 -2.03 4.02 0.87
N GLU A 92 -2.93 3.11 1.27
CA GLU A 92 -3.92 3.33 2.32
C GLU A 92 -4.16 2.08 3.18
N VAL A 93 -4.56 2.30 4.44
CA VAL A 93 -5.00 1.22 5.35
C VAL A 93 -6.27 1.61 6.10
N ILE A 94 -7.18 0.65 6.23
CA ILE A 94 -8.29 0.68 7.19
C ILE A 94 -8.07 -0.42 8.23
N VAL A 95 -8.23 -0.08 9.52
CA VAL A 95 -8.28 -1.04 10.62
C VAL A 95 -9.68 -1.01 11.22
N ILE A 96 -10.42 -2.12 11.12
CA ILE A 96 -11.67 -2.33 11.85
C ILE A 96 -11.34 -3.03 13.16
N ALA A 97 -11.67 -2.43 14.29
CA ALA A 97 -11.30 -2.96 15.60
C ALA A 97 -12.42 -2.84 16.64
N ASP A 98 -12.60 -3.89 17.45
CA ASP A 98 -13.50 -3.90 18.61
C ASP A 98 -12.70 -3.75 19.93
N GLU A 99 -13.38 -3.81 21.07
CA GLU A 99 -12.76 -3.63 22.40
C GLU A 99 -11.66 -4.66 22.74
N SER A 100 -11.53 -5.75 21.98
CA SER A 100 -10.48 -6.75 22.19
C SER A 100 -9.13 -6.34 21.59
N ALA A 101 -9.11 -5.38 20.67
CA ALA A 101 -7.90 -4.91 20.02
C ALA A 101 -6.97 -4.19 21.01
N ASN A 102 -5.67 -4.36 20.80
CA ASN A 102 -4.64 -3.62 21.54
C ASN A 102 -4.42 -2.25 20.89
N PRO A 103 -4.68 -1.12 21.60
CA PRO A 103 -4.49 0.22 21.03
C PRO A 103 -3.06 0.48 20.52
N ALA A 104 -2.05 -0.13 21.14
CA ALA A 104 -0.66 0.05 20.73
C ALA A 104 -0.33 -0.67 19.42
N PHE A 105 -1.01 -1.79 19.12
CA PHE A 105 -0.83 -2.52 17.86
C PHE A 105 -1.51 -1.75 16.74
N VAL A 106 -2.78 -1.39 16.93
CA VAL A 106 -3.54 -0.54 15.99
C VAL A 106 -2.77 0.75 15.67
N ALA A 107 -2.25 1.45 16.68
CA ALA A 107 -1.44 2.65 16.46
C ALA A 107 -0.16 2.37 15.66
N ALA A 108 0.50 1.23 15.88
CA ALA A 108 1.69 0.84 15.14
C ALA A 108 1.36 0.56 13.66
N ASP A 109 0.25 -0.11 13.38
CA ASP A 109 -0.19 -0.42 12.01
C ASP A 109 -0.58 0.86 11.25
N LEU A 110 -1.33 1.77 11.89
CA LEU A 110 -1.64 3.09 11.32
C LEU A 110 -0.39 3.92 11.04
N LEU A 111 0.57 3.95 11.98
CA LEU A 111 1.84 4.66 11.80
C LEU A 111 2.72 4.02 10.73
N SER A 112 2.65 2.70 10.55
CA SER A 112 3.38 1.99 9.50
C SER A 112 2.92 2.46 8.14
N GLN A 113 1.61 2.60 7.93
CA GLN A 113 1.07 3.15 6.69
C GLN A 113 1.45 4.62 6.49
N ALA A 114 1.33 5.44 7.55
CA ALA A 114 1.63 6.86 7.49
C ALA A 114 3.09 7.18 7.11
N GLU A 115 4.00 6.21 7.24
CA GLU A 115 5.41 6.40 6.89
C GLU A 115 5.70 6.25 5.39
N HIS A 116 4.71 5.81 4.60
CA HIS A 116 4.82 5.68 3.13
C HIS A 116 4.78 7.04 2.42
N GLY A 117 3.99 8.00 2.92
CA GLY A 117 3.84 9.31 2.31
C GLY A 117 2.98 10.26 3.12
N GLU A 118 3.16 11.56 2.91
CA GLU A 118 2.37 12.61 3.57
C GLU A 118 0.88 12.55 3.22
N ASP A 119 0.54 11.94 2.07
CA ASP A 119 -0.81 11.77 1.54
C ASP A 119 -1.34 10.33 1.70
N SER A 120 -0.68 9.48 2.48
CA SER A 120 -1.11 8.09 2.74
C SER A 120 -2.10 8.05 3.92
N PRO A 121 -3.39 7.78 3.71
CA PRO A 121 -4.37 7.77 4.79
C PRO A 121 -4.28 6.47 5.61
N ALA A 122 -4.51 6.60 6.92
CA ALA A 122 -4.62 5.48 7.86
C ALA A 122 -5.87 5.68 8.72
N ILE A 123 -6.86 4.78 8.61
CA ILE A 123 -8.18 5.01 9.22
C ILE A 123 -8.50 3.89 10.22
N LEU A 124 -8.90 4.28 11.43
CA LEU A 124 -9.46 3.37 12.43
C LEU A 124 -10.99 3.44 12.39
N LEU A 125 -11.66 2.30 12.24
CA LEU A 125 -13.09 2.14 12.40
C LEU A 125 -13.36 1.30 13.64
N THR A 126 -14.17 1.79 14.57
CA THR A 126 -14.45 1.07 15.82
C THR A 126 -15.81 1.43 16.40
N THR A 127 -16.34 0.60 17.29
CA THR A 127 -17.49 0.93 18.15
C THR A 127 -17.06 1.56 19.48
N SER A 128 -15.77 1.47 19.81
CA SER A 128 -15.24 1.85 21.12
C SER A 128 -14.57 3.21 21.09
N ARG A 129 -15.25 4.22 21.63
CA ARG A 129 -14.65 5.55 21.87
C ARG A 129 -13.37 5.45 22.70
N LYS A 130 -13.35 4.56 23.68
CA LYS A 130 -12.18 4.33 24.52
C LYS A 130 -10.99 3.83 23.68
N LEU A 131 -11.21 2.85 22.81
CA LEU A 131 -10.15 2.34 21.91
C LEU A 131 -9.62 3.44 20.99
N ALA A 132 -10.49 4.27 20.42
CA ALA A 132 -10.08 5.37 19.55
C ALA A 132 -9.21 6.41 20.28
N GLU A 133 -9.58 6.77 21.52
CA GLU A 133 -8.83 7.70 22.35
C GLU A 133 -7.48 7.11 22.79
N GLU A 134 -7.46 5.85 23.23
CA GLU A 134 -6.23 5.16 23.61
C GLU A 134 -5.28 4.97 22.42
N THR A 135 -5.80 4.61 21.24
CA THR A 135 -5.01 4.51 20.01
C THR A 135 -4.40 5.85 19.63
N SER A 136 -5.16 6.95 19.78
CA SER A 136 -4.65 8.30 19.52
C SER A 136 -3.47 8.66 20.43
N LEU A 137 -3.52 8.26 21.71
CA LEU A 137 -2.40 8.45 22.64
C LEU A 137 -1.18 7.60 22.25
N GLU A 138 -1.40 6.36 21.84
CA GLU A 138 -0.31 5.47 21.36
C GLU A 138 0.32 5.96 20.05
N ILE A 139 -0.45 6.63 19.18
CA ILE A 139 0.09 7.31 17.99
C ILE A 139 1.06 8.42 18.40
N GLU A 140 0.68 9.29 19.34
CA GLU A 140 1.57 10.38 19.81
C GLU A 140 2.84 9.80 20.47
N ARG A 141 2.71 8.75 21.29
CA ARG A 141 3.87 8.01 21.84
C ARG A 141 4.75 7.44 20.72
N GLY A 142 4.14 6.81 19.72
CA GLY A 142 4.84 6.21 18.60
C GLY A 142 5.62 7.23 17.74
N LEU A 143 5.10 8.47 17.62
CA LEU A 143 5.80 9.57 16.95
C LEU A 143 7.03 10.07 17.72
N GLU A 144 7.00 9.99 19.05
CA GLU A 144 8.13 10.35 19.92
C GLU A 144 9.19 9.25 19.97
N GLU A 145 8.79 7.99 20.19
CA GLU A 145 9.69 6.85 20.37
C GLU A 145 10.35 6.39 19.06
N ARG A 146 9.66 6.56 17.93
CA ARG A 146 10.13 6.13 16.60
C ARG A 146 10.18 7.34 15.65
N PRO A 147 11.16 8.25 15.79
CA PRO A 147 11.16 9.54 15.08
C PRO A 147 11.56 9.44 13.60
N ALA A 148 11.89 8.26 13.09
CA ALA A 148 12.13 8.08 11.66
C ALA A 148 10.89 8.51 10.87
N ARG A 149 11.09 9.37 9.86
CA ARG A 149 10.01 9.98 9.04
C ARG A 149 8.91 10.66 9.86
N ARG A 150 9.22 11.19 11.05
CA ARG A 150 8.23 11.80 11.97
C ARG A 150 7.33 12.84 11.28
N ASP A 151 7.91 13.82 10.58
CA ASP A 151 7.14 14.90 9.94
C ASP A 151 6.18 14.38 8.86
N MET A 152 6.59 13.35 8.13
CA MET A 152 5.77 12.68 7.12
C MET A 152 4.58 11.96 7.77
N LYS A 153 4.86 11.13 8.79
CA LYS A 153 3.82 10.42 9.55
C LYS A 153 2.85 11.39 10.20
N GLU A 154 3.37 12.44 10.85
CA GLU A 154 2.55 13.47 11.49
C GLU A 154 1.65 14.19 10.48
N THR A 155 2.18 14.50 9.28
CA THR A 155 1.38 15.12 8.21
C THR A 155 0.27 14.20 7.74
N SER A 156 0.56 12.93 7.46
CA SER A 156 -0.43 11.92 7.06
C SER A 156 -1.51 11.74 8.15
N ILE A 157 -1.09 11.55 9.41
CA ILE A 157 -2.00 11.36 10.54
C ILE A 157 -2.91 12.58 10.74
N ARG A 158 -2.35 13.80 10.74
CA ARG A 158 -3.13 15.00 11.06
C ARG A 158 -4.02 15.49 9.91
N ARG A 159 -3.71 15.17 8.65
CA ARG A 159 -4.40 15.74 7.47
C ARG A 159 -5.24 14.75 6.68
N HIS A 160 -4.94 13.45 6.77
CA HIS A 160 -5.52 12.43 5.91
C HIS A 160 -6.07 11.21 6.66
N SER A 161 -5.87 11.13 7.97
CA SER A 161 -6.23 9.97 8.80
C SER A 161 -7.33 10.31 9.79
N TYR A 162 -8.13 9.32 10.15
CA TYR A 162 -9.30 9.49 11.02
C TYR A 162 -9.51 8.27 11.91
N ALA A 163 -9.99 8.51 13.14
CA ALA A 163 -10.66 7.49 13.93
C ALA A 163 -12.17 7.77 13.90
N ILE A 164 -12.94 6.82 13.37
CA ILE A 164 -14.39 6.94 13.20
C ILE A 164 -15.04 5.95 14.16
N VAL A 165 -15.89 6.47 15.04
CA VAL A 165 -16.62 5.68 16.03
C VAL A 165 -18.06 5.49 15.54
N PHE A 166 -18.45 4.24 15.34
CA PHE A 166 -19.79 3.83 14.91
C PHE A 166 -20.63 3.35 16.09
N ASP A 167 -21.94 3.31 15.92
CA ASP A 167 -22.85 2.76 16.94
C ASP A 167 -22.78 1.22 16.97
N ASP A 168 -22.47 0.59 15.83
CA ASP A 168 -22.21 -0.85 15.71
C ASP A 168 -21.16 -1.17 14.63
N LEU A 169 -20.65 -2.41 14.65
CA LEU A 169 -19.63 -2.85 13.68
C LEU A 169 -20.18 -3.06 12.27
N GLU A 170 -21.50 -3.27 12.11
CA GLU A 170 -22.10 -3.47 10.77
C GLU A 170 -21.96 -2.19 9.95
N GLU A 171 -22.19 -1.03 10.55
CA GLU A 171 -21.95 0.26 9.89
C GLU A 171 -20.47 0.46 9.53
N ALA A 172 -19.54 -0.01 10.37
CA ALA A 172 -18.11 0.04 10.07
C ALA A 172 -17.74 -0.83 8.86
N PHE A 173 -18.31 -2.03 8.74
CA PHE A 173 -18.12 -2.89 7.56
C PHE A 173 -18.70 -2.25 6.29
N LEU A 174 -19.90 -1.68 6.38
CA LEU A 174 -20.51 -0.96 5.25
C LEU A 174 -19.65 0.21 4.79
N PHE A 175 -19.15 1.02 5.73
CA PHE A 175 -18.24 2.11 5.42
C PHE A 175 -16.96 1.60 4.75
N SER A 176 -16.34 0.55 5.30
CA SER A 176 -15.12 -0.01 4.72
C SER A 176 -15.35 -0.55 3.31
N ASN A 177 -16.49 -1.19 3.05
CA ASN A 177 -16.85 -1.67 1.72
C ASN A 177 -17.09 -0.54 0.72
N GLU A 178 -17.71 0.56 1.14
CA GLU A 178 -17.90 1.74 0.31
C GLU A 178 -16.57 2.46 0.03
N TYR A 179 -15.67 2.49 1.02
CA TYR A 179 -14.33 3.05 0.87
C TYR A 179 -13.44 2.21 -0.05
N ALA A 180 -13.60 0.87 -0.03
CA ALA A 180 -12.83 -0.09 -0.81
C ALA A 180 -11.29 0.07 -0.65
N PRO A 181 -10.75 -0.16 0.56
CA PRO A 181 -9.36 0.14 0.87
C PRO A 181 -8.36 -0.79 0.16
N GLU A 182 -7.16 -0.27 -0.11
CA GLU A 182 -5.99 -1.07 -0.51
C GLU A 182 -5.70 -2.19 0.51
N HIS A 183 -5.54 -1.83 1.78
CA HIS A 183 -5.31 -2.77 2.88
C HIS A 183 -6.41 -2.66 3.93
N LEU A 184 -6.95 -3.79 4.36
CA LEU A 184 -7.93 -3.89 5.43
C LEU A 184 -7.45 -4.83 6.52
N GLU A 185 -7.38 -4.35 7.75
CA GLU A 185 -7.20 -5.19 8.94
C GLU A 185 -8.52 -5.36 9.69
N ILE A 186 -8.84 -6.60 10.09
CA ILE A 186 -9.98 -6.93 10.93
C ILE A 186 -9.45 -7.44 12.27
N CYS A 187 -9.44 -6.55 13.25
CA CYS A 187 -8.93 -6.74 14.60
C CYS A 187 -10.08 -6.88 15.60
N THR A 188 -10.95 -7.87 15.38
CA THR A 188 -12.11 -8.18 16.22
C THR A 188 -11.95 -9.52 16.94
N MET A 189 -12.89 -9.85 17.83
CA MET A 189 -12.95 -11.12 18.54
C MET A 189 -13.16 -12.34 17.63
N ASP A 190 -13.89 -12.19 16.51
CA ASP A 190 -14.12 -13.26 15.53
C ASP A 190 -13.88 -12.76 14.09
N PRO A 191 -12.61 -12.52 13.72
CA PRO A 191 -12.28 -11.93 12.43
C PRO A 191 -12.62 -12.86 11.26
N GLY A 192 -12.77 -14.16 11.51
CA GLY A 192 -13.17 -15.13 10.49
C GLY A 192 -14.63 -14.96 10.08
N ALA A 193 -15.54 -14.78 11.05
CA ALA A 193 -16.94 -14.47 10.76
C ALA A 193 -17.11 -13.07 10.16
N ASP A 194 -16.35 -12.09 10.65
CA ASP A 194 -16.43 -10.72 10.16
C ASP A 194 -15.93 -10.55 8.72
N LEU A 195 -14.98 -11.37 8.27
CA LEU A 195 -14.53 -11.40 6.88
C LEU A 195 -15.69 -11.64 5.89
N GLU A 196 -16.71 -12.41 6.26
CA GLU A 196 -17.85 -12.71 5.38
C GLU A 196 -18.66 -11.45 5.01
N LYS A 197 -18.50 -10.36 5.75
CA LYS A 197 -19.15 -9.06 5.52
C LYS A 197 -18.36 -8.17 4.55
N ILE A 198 -17.11 -8.52 4.24
CA ILE A 198 -16.26 -7.72 3.36
C ILE A 198 -16.53 -8.08 1.91
N THR A 199 -16.88 -7.07 1.12
CA THR A 199 -17.13 -7.17 -0.32
C THR A 199 -16.07 -6.47 -1.16
N ALA A 200 -15.34 -5.51 -0.58
CA ALA A 200 -14.32 -4.74 -1.30
C ALA A 200 -13.12 -4.40 -0.40
N ALA A 201 -11.95 -4.97 -0.74
CA ALA A 201 -10.64 -4.62 -0.20
C ALA A 201 -9.56 -5.20 -1.12
N GLY A 202 -8.39 -4.56 -1.23
CA GLY A 202 -7.26 -5.08 -2.01
C GLY A 202 -6.65 -6.33 -1.36
N SER A 203 -6.27 -6.21 -0.08
CA SER A 203 -5.81 -7.32 0.75
C SER A 203 -6.38 -7.22 2.17
N VAL A 204 -6.80 -8.36 2.73
CA VAL A 204 -7.40 -8.43 4.07
C VAL A 204 -6.51 -9.20 5.03
N PHE A 205 -6.34 -8.66 6.23
CA PHE A 205 -5.54 -9.23 7.30
C PHE A 205 -6.41 -9.49 8.53
N LEU A 206 -6.30 -10.70 9.09
CA LEU A 206 -7.27 -11.21 10.07
C LEU A 206 -6.63 -11.42 11.44
N GLY A 207 -7.20 -10.74 12.44
CA GLY A 207 -6.84 -10.85 13.84
C GLY A 207 -5.63 -9.99 14.24
N HIS A 208 -5.42 -9.90 15.56
CA HIS A 208 -4.49 -8.94 16.18
C HIS A 208 -2.99 -9.15 15.88
N PHE A 209 -2.62 -10.19 15.14
CA PHE A 209 -1.22 -10.56 14.86
C PHE A 209 -0.92 -10.67 13.37
N ALA A 210 -1.79 -10.12 12.52
CA ALA A 210 -1.62 -10.06 11.09
C ALA A 210 -1.44 -8.60 10.62
N PRO A 211 -0.34 -7.91 10.97
CA PRO A 211 -0.13 -6.54 10.52
C PRO A 211 0.10 -6.49 9.00
N VAL A 212 -0.25 -5.38 8.34
CA VAL A 212 0.02 -5.17 6.90
C VAL A 212 1.48 -5.46 6.53
N ALA A 213 2.42 -5.08 7.39
CA ALA A 213 3.85 -5.33 7.20
C ALA A 213 4.19 -6.82 6.96
N LEU A 214 3.41 -7.75 7.53
CA LEU A 214 3.60 -9.18 7.25
C LEU A 214 3.27 -9.50 5.78
N GLY A 215 2.22 -8.89 5.23
CA GLY A 215 1.80 -9.02 3.83
C GLY A 215 2.79 -8.39 2.86
N ASP A 216 3.33 -7.24 3.24
CA ASP A 216 4.26 -6.49 2.38
C ASP A 216 5.56 -7.22 2.12
N TYR A 217 5.99 -8.07 3.05
CA TYR A 217 7.34 -8.64 3.01
C TYR A 217 7.39 -10.17 2.97
N TYR A 218 6.44 -10.89 3.59
CA TYR A 218 6.69 -12.31 3.91
C TYR A 218 5.54 -13.28 3.70
N SER A 219 4.28 -12.88 3.93
CA SER A 219 3.14 -13.82 3.94
C SER A 219 2.97 -14.60 2.62
N GLY A 220 3.46 -14.04 1.51
CA GLY A 220 3.31 -14.58 0.15
C GLY A 220 2.21 -13.90 -0.66
N THR A 221 1.44 -12.98 -0.06
CA THR A 221 0.52 -12.10 -0.80
C THR A 221 1.27 -11.09 -1.66
N ASN A 222 0.58 -10.48 -2.62
CA ASN A 222 1.15 -9.44 -3.47
C ASN A 222 0.74 -8.06 -2.93
N HIS A 223 1.71 -7.20 -2.64
CA HIS A 223 1.47 -5.84 -2.14
C HIS A 223 1.28 -4.79 -3.25
N VAL A 224 1.21 -5.21 -4.52
CA VAL A 224 0.82 -4.32 -5.62
C VAL A 224 -0.69 -4.37 -5.75
N LEU A 225 -1.37 -3.50 -5.02
CA LEU A 225 -2.81 -3.53 -4.79
C LEU A 225 -3.52 -2.30 -5.40
N PRO A 226 -4.83 -2.38 -5.65
CA PRO A 226 -5.65 -1.22 -6.03
C PRO A 226 -5.76 -0.24 -4.85
N THR A 227 -5.91 1.03 -5.15
CA THR A 227 -5.95 2.13 -4.16
C THR A 227 -6.99 3.16 -4.62
N GLY A 228 -7.53 3.95 -3.70
CA GLY A 228 -8.45 5.04 -4.04
C GLY A 228 -9.80 4.54 -4.58
N GLY A 229 -10.24 3.38 -4.08
CA GLY A 229 -11.52 2.76 -4.40
C GLY A 229 -11.65 2.21 -5.84
N THR A 230 -10.57 1.67 -6.41
CA THR A 230 -10.54 1.13 -7.79
C THR A 230 -10.83 -0.36 -7.89
#